data_AF-A0A3R8KCC5-F1
#
_entry.id   AF-A0A3R8KCC5-F1
#
_cell.length_a   1.000
_cell.length_b   1.000
_cell.length_c   1.000
_cell.angle_alpha   90.00
_cell.angle_beta   90.00
_cell.angle_gamma   90.00
#
_symmetry.space_group_name_H-M   'P 1'
#
loop_
_entity.id
_entity.type
_entity.pdbx_description
1 polymer ?
#
loop_
_entity_poly.entity_id
_entity_poly.type
_entity_poly.pdbx_seq_one_letter_code
_entity_poly.pdbx_strand_id
1 'polypeptide(L)'
;VVDNRCLIYKAFGKGRAIDEMFMQTLLVNSKFKNTLADAKIGNLRFIEWGSARSPKEFTDVQDGMKLLQSDKIFARKFNMEKGKNLIFYVIRNRDK
;
A
#
# COMPACT_ATOMS: atom_id res chain seq x y z
N VAL A 1 -14.89 11.81 -17.08
CA VAL A 1 -13.54 12.04 -16.50
C VAL A 1 -12.48 11.46 -17.41
N VAL A 2 -12.52 10.15 -17.68
CA VAL A 2 -11.58 9.47 -18.58
C VAL A 2 -11.61 9.98 -20.02
N ASP A 3 -12.73 10.59 -20.42
CA ASP A 3 -12.91 11.22 -21.73
C ASP A 3 -11.92 12.38 -21.96
N ASN A 4 -11.40 13.00 -20.89
CA ASN A 4 -10.37 14.03 -20.95
C ASN A 4 -8.96 13.44 -21.17
N ARG A 5 -8.83 12.40 -22.01
CA ARG A 5 -7.60 11.61 -22.19
C ARG A 5 -6.38 12.47 -22.52
N CYS A 6 -6.52 13.47 -23.39
CA CYS A 6 -5.41 14.37 -23.77
C CYS A 6 -4.87 15.14 -22.56
N LEU A 7 -5.75 15.69 -21.73
CA LEU A 7 -5.36 16.42 -20.52
C LEU A 7 -4.73 15.47 -19.49
N ILE A 8 -5.34 14.31 -19.28
CA ILE A 8 -4.84 13.27 -18.37
C ILE A 8 -3.42 12.86 -18.78
N TYR A 9 -3.19 12.57 -20.06
CA TYR A 9 -1.87 12.20 -20.56
C TYR A 9 -0.86 13.35 -20.45
N LYS A 10 -1.29 14.59 -20.71
CA LYS A 10 -0.43 15.78 -20.53
C LYS A 10 0.01 15.94 -19.07
N ALA A 11 -0.90 15.74 -18.12
CA ALA A 11 -0.63 15.90 -16.69
C ALA A 11 0.21 14.75 -16.11
N PHE A 12 -0.06 13.51 -16.53
CA PHE A 12 0.44 12.31 -15.87
C PHE A 12 1.45 11.51 -16.71
N GLY A 13 1.62 11.80 -17.99
CA GLY A 13 2.44 10.98 -18.90
C GLY A 13 3.96 11.09 -18.71
N LYS A 14 4.46 12.10 -17.98
CA LYS A 14 5.91 12.37 -17.85
C LYS A 14 6.36 12.74 -16.43
N GLY A 15 5.48 12.63 -15.43
CA GLY A 15 5.80 13.00 -14.05
C GLY A 15 6.53 11.90 -13.28
N ARG A 16 7.00 12.24 -12.08
CA ARG A 16 7.64 11.30 -11.15
C ARG A 16 6.59 10.73 -10.18
N ALA A 17 6.65 9.42 -9.93
CA ALA A 17 5.76 8.70 -8.99
C ALA A 17 4.27 8.95 -9.26
N ILE A 18 3.90 9.02 -10.54
CA ILE A 18 2.55 9.39 -10.97
C ILE A 18 1.51 8.32 -10.59
N ASP A 19 1.94 7.08 -10.42
CA ASP A 19 1.14 6.00 -9.87
C ASP A 19 0.56 6.32 -8.47
N GLU A 20 1.22 7.20 -7.69
CA GLU A 20 0.73 7.61 -6.37
C GLU A 20 -0.36 8.70 -6.42
N MET A 21 -0.60 9.32 -7.59
CA MET A 21 -1.55 10.43 -7.75
C MET A 21 -2.63 10.18 -8.80
N PHE A 22 -2.32 9.44 -9.86
CA PHE A 22 -3.16 9.28 -11.03
C PHE A 22 -4.55 8.74 -10.68
N MET A 23 -4.59 7.57 -10.02
CA MET A 23 -5.84 6.89 -9.70
C MET A 23 -6.70 7.72 -8.73
N GLN A 24 -6.08 8.30 -7.70
CA GLN A 24 -6.73 9.11 -6.69
C GLN A 24 -7.34 10.37 -7.31
N THR A 25 -6.60 11.04 -8.20
CA THR A 25 -7.08 12.23 -8.91
C THR A 25 -8.30 11.91 -9.76
N LEU A 26 -8.25 10.82 -10.53
CA LEU A 26 -9.40 10.41 -11.36
C LEU A 26 -10.61 10.06 -10.50
N LEU A 27 -10.42 9.31 -9.41
CA LEU A 27 -11.48 8.85 -8.54
C LEU A 27 -12.21 10.00 -7.83
N VAL A 28 -11.48 10.94 -7.22
CA VAL A 28 -12.05 12.12 -6.55
C VAL A 28 -12.81 13.04 -7.53
N ASN A 29 -12.40 13.10 -8.80
CA ASN A 29 -13.07 13.91 -9.82
C ASN A 29 -14.18 13.13 -10.56
N SER A 30 -14.49 11.90 -10.16
CA SER A 30 -15.48 11.05 -10.82
C SER A 30 -16.79 10.96 -10.05
N LYS A 31 -17.77 10.28 -10.66
CA LYS A 31 -19.03 9.89 -9.99
C LYS A 31 -18.83 9.00 -8.76
N PHE A 32 -17.65 8.37 -8.61
CA PHE A 32 -17.34 7.47 -7.50
C PHE A 32 -16.80 8.20 -6.26
N LYS A 33 -16.67 9.54 -6.29
CA LYS A 33 -16.09 10.31 -5.18
C LYS A 33 -16.75 10.04 -3.81
N ASN A 34 -18.05 9.74 -3.81
CA ASN A 34 -18.84 9.48 -2.59
C ASN A 34 -18.88 7.99 -2.21
N THR A 35 -18.25 7.11 -3.00
CA THR A 35 -18.16 5.67 -2.74
C THR A 35 -16.72 5.24 -2.47
N LEU A 36 -15.82 6.19 -2.23
CA LEU A 36 -14.44 5.88 -1.87
C LEU A 36 -14.42 5.26 -0.47
N ALA A 37 -13.57 4.25 -0.30
CA ALA A 37 -13.33 3.69 1.02
C ALA A 37 -12.81 4.77 1.97
N ASP A 38 -13.14 4.64 3.25
CA ASP A 38 -12.59 5.50 4.30
C ASP A 38 -11.06 5.46 4.23
N ALA A 39 -10.42 6.63 4.38
CA ALA A 39 -8.95 6.75 4.34
C ALA A 39 -8.26 5.86 5.39
N LYS A 40 -8.92 5.55 6.51
CA LYS A 40 -8.44 4.63 7.56
C LYS A 40 -8.41 3.17 7.08
N ILE A 41 -9.34 2.78 6.21
CA ILE A 41 -9.32 1.46 5.56
C ILE A 41 -8.22 1.44 4.51
N GLY A 42 -8.15 2.52 3.72
CA GLY A 42 -7.10 2.77 2.76
C GLY A 42 -7.04 1.70 1.66
N ASN A 43 -5.84 1.37 1.20
CA ASN A 43 -5.61 0.41 0.12
C ASN A 43 -5.48 -1.05 0.60
N LEU A 44 -5.90 -1.34 1.84
CA LEU A 44 -5.81 -2.65 2.50
C LEU A 44 -4.39 -3.22 2.60
N ARG A 45 -3.36 -2.36 2.56
CA ARG A 45 -1.94 -2.74 2.76
C ARG A 45 -1.41 -2.17 4.06
N PHE A 46 -0.86 -3.02 4.91
CA PHE A 46 -0.06 -2.61 6.06
C PHE A 46 1.33 -2.18 5.59
N ILE A 47 1.69 -0.94 5.89
CA ILE A 47 2.98 -0.35 5.50
C ILE A 47 3.52 0.39 6.73
N GLU A 48 4.64 -0.09 7.28
CA GLU A 48 5.34 0.63 8.35
C GLU A 48 6.36 1.57 7.71
N TRP A 49 6.21 2.87 7.95
CA TRP A 49 7.17 3.88 7.51
C TRP A 49 8.20 4.12 8.61
N GLY A 50 9.48 4.10 8.23
CA GLY A 50 10.59 4.49 9.11
C GLY A 50 11.06 5.90 8.80
N SER A 51 12.31 6.20 9.17
CA SER A 51 12.97 7.48 8.87
C SER A 51 13.44 7.61 7.40
N ALA A 52 13.44 6.51 6.64
CA ALA A 52 13.86 6.49 5.24
C ALA A 52 12.74 6.93 4.29
N ARG A 53 13.11 7.24 3.03
CA ARG A 53 12.18 7.56 1.93
C ARG A 53 11.48 6.32 1.34
N SER A 54 11.60 5.17 1.99
CA SER A 54 10.99 3.91 1.59
C SER A 54 10.42 3.21 2.83
N PRO A 55 9.39 2.35 2.67
CA PRO A 55 8.86 1.59 3.79
C PRO A 55 9.93 0.74 4.47
N LYS A 56 9.79 0.60 5.78
CA LYS A 56 10.62 -0.29 6.59
C LYS A 56 10.53 -1.72 6.05
N GLU A 57 11.66 -2.42 6.07
CA GLU A 57 11.69 -3.86 5.85
C GLU A 57 11.44 -4.57 7.18
N PHE A 58 10.46 -5.46 7.21
CA PHE A 58 10.20 -6.28 8.38
C PHE A 58 11.21 -7.43 8.40
N THR A 59 12.05 -7.46 9.44
CA THR A 59 13.12 -8.45 9.59
C THR A 59 13.05 -9.21 10.92
N ASP A 60 12.39 -8.64 11.93
CA ASP A 60 12.28 -9.23 13.26
C ASP A 60 10.93 -9.94 13.46
N VAL A 61 10.94 -11.13 14.06
CA VAL A 61 9.73 -11.89 14.43
C VAL A 61 8.80 -11.09 15.34
N GLN A 62 9.33 -10.15 16.13
CA GLN A 62 8.52 -9.27 16.98
C GLN A 62 7.59 -8.35 16.17
N ASP A 63 7.95 -7.99 14.93
CA ASP A 63 7.03 -7.27 14.04
C ASP A 63 5.86 -8.17 13.57
N GLY A 64 5.98 -9.49 13.73
CA GLY A 64 4.97 -10.48 13.35
C GLY A 64 3.63 -10.30 14.07
N MET A 65 3.64 -9.89 15.34
CA MET A 65 2.39 -9.61 16.08
C MET A 65 1.62 -8.46 15.46
N LYS A 66 2.30 -7.37 15.07
CA LYS A 66 1.65 -6.23 14.39
C LYS A 66 1.02 -6.65 13.07
N LEU A 67 1.71 -7.49 12.31
CA LEU A 67 1.23 -8.00 11.03
C LEU A 67 -0.02 -8.87 11.20
N LEU A 68 -0.02 -9.77 12.18
CA LEU A 68 -1.14 -10.68 12.46
C LEU A 68 -2.36 -9.97 13.07
N GLN A 69 -2.15 -8.88 13.81
CA GLN A 69 -3.24 -8.09 14.41
C GLN A 69 -3.83 -7.03 13.47
N SER A 70 -3.19 -6.80 12.31
CA SER A 70 -3.64 -5.79 11.37
C SER A 70 -4.95 -6.20 10.68
N ASP A 71 -5.84 -5.23 10.46
CA ASP A 71 -7.05 -5.37 9.63
C ASP A 71 -6.77 -5.40 8.10
N LYS A 72 -5.49 -5.36 7.71
CA LYS A 72 -5.07 -5.27 6.31
C LYS A 72 -4.83 -6.66 5.72
N ILE A 73 -5.12 -6.81 4.42
CA ILE A 73 -5.03 -8.10 3.72
C ILE A 73 -3.60 -8.39 3.25
N PHE A 74 -2.82 -7.34 2.99
CA PHE A 74 -1.44 -7.44 2.53
C PHE A 74 -0.52 -6.58 3.38
N ALA A 75 0.80 -6.85 3.35
CA ALA A 75 1.81 -6.04 4.01
C ALA A 75 3.07 -5.86 3.15
N ARG A 76 3.85 -4.80 3.42
CA ARG A 76 5.20 -4.58 2.84
C ARG A 76 6.09 -3.73 3.77
N LYS A 77 7.42 -3.86 3.73
CA LYS A 77 8.23 -4.67 2.81
C LYS A 77 8.83 -5.90 3.49
N PHE A 78 8.94 -7.00 2.75
CA PHE A 78 9.60 -8.22 3.21
C PHE A 78 10.91 -8.44 2.47
N ASN A 79 11.87 -9.07 3.13
CA ASN A 79 13.16 -9.44 2.57
C ASN A 79 13.48 -10.89 2.96
N MET A 80 13.65 -11.78 1.99
CA MET A 80 13.89 -13.20 2.27
C MET A 80 15.26 -13.49 2.88
N GLU A 81 16.27 -12.66 2.64
CA GLU A 81 17.61 -12.84 3.21
C GLU A 81 17.64 -12.43 4.68
N LYS A 82 17.01 -11.29 5.01
CA LYS A 82 17.04 -10.70 6.36
C LYS A 82 15.86 -11.09 7.25
N GLY A 83 14.71 -11.40 6.66
CA GLY A 83 13.43 -11.57 7.37
C GLY A 83 12.82 -12.96 7.22
N LYS A 84 13.58 -13.98 6.80
CA LYS A 84 13.10 -15.35 6.59
C LYS A 84 12.28 -15.90 7.77
N ASN A 85 12.78 -15.72 8.99
CA ASN A 85 12.14 -16.23 10.21
C ASN A 85 10.80 -15.56 10.48
N LEU A 86 10.71 -14.24 10.30
CA LEU A 86 9.46 -13.50 10.39
C LEU A 86 8.45 -14.00 9.36
N ILE A 87 8.86 -14.17 8.10
CA ILE A 87 7.96 -14.58 7.01
C ILE A 87 7.34 -15.95 7.32
N PHE A 88 8.15 -16.93 7.74
CA PHE A 88 7.64 -18.23 8.16
C PHE A 88 6.78 -18.16 9.42
N TYR A 89 7.12 -17.30 10.37
CA TYR A 89 6.30 -17.07 11.56
C TYR A 89 4.90 -16.57 11.17
N VAL A 90 4.78 -15.57 10.29
CA VAL A 90 3.49 -15.03 9.84
C VAL A 90 2.70 -16.09 9.07
N ILE A 91 3.34 -16.79 8.12
CA ILE A 91 2.67 -17.86 7.34
C ILE A 91 2.10 -18.95 8.26
N ARG A 92 2.81 -19.32 9.33
CA ARG A 92 2.37 -20.37 10.26
C ARG A 92 1.25 -19.95 11.21
N ASN A 93 1.06 -18.64 11.43
CA ASN A 93 0.15 -18.14 12.47
C ASN A 93 -0.98 -17.25 11.94
N ARG A 94 -1.06 -16.99 10.63
CA ARG A 94 -2.13 -16.17 10.03
C ARG A 94 -3.53 -16.84 10.00
N ASP A 95 -3.56 -18.17 10.07
CA ASP A 95 -4.78 -18.99 9.92
C ASP A 95 -5.23 -19.60 11.27
N LYS A 96 -4.68 -19.10 12.39
CA LYS A 96 -5.10 -19.45 13.75
C LYS A 96 -5.99 -18.36 14.33
#